data_AF-A0A1B1Z8N7-F1
#
_entry.id   AF-A0A1B1Z8N7-F1
#
_cell.length_a   1.000
_cell.length_b   1.000
_cell.length_c   1.000
_cell.angle_alpha   90.00
_cell.angle_beta   90.00
_cell.angle_gamma   90.00
#
_symmetry.space_group_name_H-M   'P 1'
#
loop_
_entity.id
_entity.type
_entity.pdbx_description
1 polymer ?
#
loop_
_entity_poly.entity_id
_entity_poly.type
_entity_poly.pdbx_seq_one_letter_code
_entity_poly.pdbx_strand_id
1 'polypeptide(L)'
;MSTNGEVYVSNDHLSYNFEDRSKNKKGATGLGNIYDSKPMDGTIIGKATEKEREVLKEIDIKMGTLERLSNHIQAQVSFADFKEMYKMIEEIERKRVEFWLPIYKRLNAHWEWSLFIDYANGNIYVQNFELPYSKDENEVDDD
;
A
#
# COMPACT_ATOMS: atom_id res chain seq x y z
N MET A 1 -41.15 20.66 -1.62
CA MET A 1 -40.47 20.10 -0.43
C MET A 1 -39.23 19.39 -0.94
N SER A 2 -38.05 19.95 -0.74
CA SER A 2 -36.77 19.38 -1.17
C SER A 2 -36.05 18.88 0.08
N THR A 3 -35.88 17.57 0.19
CA THR A 3 -35.11 16.95 1.27
C THR A 3 -33.64 16.92 0.85
N ASN A 4 -32.84 17.82 1.43
CA ASN A 4 -31.39 17.73 1.44
C ASN A 4 -31.00 16.49 2.26
N GLY A 5 -30.65 15.40 1.58
CA GLY A 5 -30.04 14.23 2.21
C GLY A 5 -28.55 14.51 2.42
N GLU A 6 -28.17 14.81 3.65
CA GLU A 6 -26.75 14.79 4.05
C GLU A 6 -26.26 13.34 4.01
N VAL A 7 -25.27 13.07 3.15
CA VAL A 7 -24.58 11.78 3.12
C VAL A 7 -23.41 11.87 4.08
N TYR A 8 -23.55 11.23 5.24
CA TYR A 8 -22.45 10.98 6.16
C TYR A 8 -21.69 9.73 5.69
N VAL A 9 -20.42 9.89 5.32
CA VAL A 9 -19.51 8.76 5.15
C VAL A 9 -18.88 8.50 6.52
N SER A 10 -19.35 7.49 7.25
CA SER A 10 -18.64 7.01 8.44
C SER A 10 -17.44 6.19 7.97
N ASN A 11 -16.24 6.54 8.45
CA ASN A 11 -15.11 5.63 8.46
C ASN A 11 -15.31 4.65 9.62
N ASP A 12 -16.30 3.78 9.49
CA ASP A 12 -16.36 2.61 10.36
C ASP A 12 -15.22 1.68 9.94
N HIS A 13 -14.18 1.69 10.78
CA HIS A 13 -13.08 0.76 10.73
C HIS A 13 -13.63 -0.66 10.66
N LEU A 14 -13.64 -1.25 9.45
CA LEU A 14 -13.75 -2.69 9.27
C LEU A 14 -12.51 -3.31 9.93
N SER A 15 -12.65 -3.65 11.21
CA SER A 15 -11.69 -4.51 11.91
C SER A 15 -11.74 -5.88 11.25
N TYR A 16 -10.92 -6.08 10.23
CA TYR A 16 -10.75 -7.35 9.58
C TYR A 16 -10.02 -8.29 10.55
N ASN A 17 -10.76 -9.21 11.15
CA ASN A 17 -10.25 -10.11 12.18
C ASN A 17 -9.36 -11.18 11.53
N PHE A 18 -8.04 -11.08 11.71
CA PHE A 18 -7.04 -11.90 11.02
C PHE A 18 -6.83 -13.29 11.67
N GLU A 19 -7.46 -13.56 12.81
CA GLU A 19 -7.11 -14.69 13.68
C GLU A 19 -7.52 -16.09 13.17
N ASP A 20 -8.26 -16.21 12.08
CA ASP A 20 -8.86 -17.49 11.68
C ASP A 20 -8.10 -18.26 10.57
N ARG A 21 -6.87 -17.87 10.23
CA ARG A 21 -6.07 -18.58 9.19
C ARG A 21 -5.29 -19.80 9.70
N SER A 22 -5.14 -19.99 11.01
CA SER A 22 -4.23 -21.03 11.53
C SER A 22 -4.77 -22.46 11.45
N LYS A 23 -6.07 -22.67 11.17
CA LYS A 23 -6.72 -23.98 11.35
C LYS A 23 -7.05 -24.79 10.08
N ASN A 24 -6.77 -24.29 8.88
CA ASN A 24 -7.02 -25.06 7.63
C ASN A 24 -5.73 -25.42 6.87
N LYS A 25 -4.89 -26.28 7.45
CA LYS A 25 -3.70 -26.86 6.79
C LYS A 25 -3.98 -28.18 6.05
N LYS A 26 -5.15 -28.35 5.43
CA LYS A 26 -5.42 -29.53 4.60
C LYS A 26 -6.20 -29.16 3.33
N GLY A 27 -5.48 -28.63 2.34
CA GLY A 27 -6.06 -28.39 1.01
C GLY A 27 -5.27 -27.45 0.10
N ALA A 28 -3.95 -27.63 -0.05
CA ALA A 28 -3.20 -27.00 -1.14
C ALA A 28 -1.86 -27.73 -1.34
N THR A 29 -1.89 -28.87 -2.01
CA THR A 29 -0.66 -29.49 -2.53
C THR A 29 -0.23 -28.70 -3.77
N GLY A 30 0.75 -27.81 -3.64
CA GLY A 30 1.60 -27.41 -4.77
C GLY A 30 1.85 -25.92 -5.02
N LEU A 31 1.18 -24.99 -4.34
CA LEU A 31 1.45 -23.55 -4.49
C LEU A 31 1.68 -22.97 -3.09
N GLY A 32 2.96 -22.81 -2.72
CA GLY A 32 3.32 -22.12 -1.48
C GLY A 32 2.77 -20.69 -1.45
N ASN A 33 2.58 -20.13 -0.26
CA ASN A 33 2.13 -18.76 -0.15
C ASN A 33 3.23 -17.83 -0.68
N ILE A 34 2.88 -16.86 -1.53
CA ILE A 34 3.82 -15.87 -2.09
C ILE A 34 4.53 -15.02 -1.02
N TYR A 35 3.98 -14.98 0.20
CA TYR A 35 4.59 -14.33 1.35
C TYR A 35 5.69 -15.20 1.99
N ASP A 36 5.68 -16.53 1.79
CA ASP A 36 6.72 -17.43 2.31
C ASP A 36 8.07 -17.21 1.62
N SER A 37 8.06 -16.66 0.39
CA SER A 37 9.24 -16.30 -0.39
C SER A 37 9.54 -14.79 -0.37
N LYS A 38 8.78 -13.99 0.38
CA LYS A 38 9.01 -12.53 0.46
C LYS A 38 10.34 -12.25 1.16
N PRO A 39 11.22 -11.41 0.57
CA PRO A 39 12.47 -11.02 1.22
C PRO A 39 12.24 -10.31 2.56
N MET A 40 13.30 -10.28 3.39
CA MET A 40 13.31 -9.49 4.61
C MET A 40 13.11 -7.99 4.34
N ASP A 41 12.62 -7.27 5.34
CA ASP A 41 12.43 -5.82 5.24
C ASP A 41 13.76 -5.11 4.93
N GLY A 42 13.71 -4.09 4.09
CA GLY A 42 14.90 -3.35 3.67
C GLY A 42 15.84 -4.10 2.72
N THR A 43 15.53 -5.33 2.32
CA THR A 43 16.35 -6.07 1.35
C THR A 43 16.37 -5.33 0.02
N ILE A 44 17.56 -4.88 -0.40
CA ILE A 44 17.77 -4.25 -1.71
C ILE A 44 17.72 -5.33 -2.78
N ILE A 45 16.72 -5.22 -3.67
CA ILE A 45 16.46 -6.18 -4.75
C ILE A 45 16.70 -5.58 -6.14
N GLY A 46 17.06 -4.31 -6.23
CA GLY A 46 17.34 -3.67 -7.51
C GLY A 46 17.75 -2.21 -7.38
N LYS A 47 17.89 -1.57 -8.54
CA LYS A 47 18.22 -0.14 -8.64
C LYS A 47 17.35 0.52 -9.70
N ALA A 48 16.75 1.64 -9.32
CA ALA A 48 15.96 2.48 -10.18
C ALA A 48 16.86 3.34 -11.06
N THR A 49 16.41 3.56 -12.29
CA THR A 49 16.98 4.58 -13.18
C THR A 49 16.67 5.98 -12.65
N GLU A 50 17.42 7.00 -13.12
CA GLU A 50 17.08 8.39 -12.80
C GLU A 50 15.66 8.74 -13.27
N LYS A 51 15.29 8.28 -14.48
CA LYS A 51 13.97 8.56 -15.01
C LYS A 51 12.85 7.95 -14.17
N GLU A 52 13.05 6.73 -13.69
CA GLU A 52 12.10 6.08 -12.77
C GLU A 52 11.96 6.88 -11.46
N ARG A 53 13.06 7.42 -10.91
CA ARG A 53 12.99 8.28 -9.72
C ARG A 53 12.23 9.57 -9.98
N GLU A 54 12.48 10.25 -11.10
CA GLU A 54 11.76 11.47 -11.45
C GLU A 54 10.25 11.24 -11.57
N VAL A 55 9.86 10.19 -12.29
CA VAL A 55 8.44 9.85 -12.47
C VAL A 55 7.78 9.49 -11.15
N LEU A 56 8.45 8.69 -10.31
CA LEU A 56 7.91 8.36 -8.99
C LEU A 56 7.74 9.60 -8.10
N LYS A 57 8.70 10.55 -8.12
CA LYS A 57 8.57 11.82 -7.39
C LYS A 57 7.31 12.58 -7.80
N GLU A 58 7.02 12.67 -9.10
CA GLU A 58 5.81 13.36 -9.58
C GLU A 58 4.53 12.66 -9.12
N ILE A 59 4.51 11.32 -9.14
CA ILE A 59 3.38 10.52 -8.64
C ILE A 59 3.19 10.75 -7.14
N ASP A 60 4.27 10.68 -6.35
CA ASP A 60 4.24 10.83 -4.90
C ASP A 60 3.83 12.24 -4.46
N ILE A 61 4.23 13.29 -5.20
CA ILE A 61 3.75 14.66 -4.94
C ILE A 61 2.24 14.74 -5.07
N LYS A 62 1.66 14.11 -6.10
CA LYS A 62 0.21 14.12 -6.32
C LYS A 62 -0.52 13.32 -5.24
N MET A 63 -0.03 12.13 -4.92
CA MET A 63 -0.60 11.30 -3.85
C MET A 63 -0.51 11.98 -2.49
N GLY A 64 0.64 12.55 -2.13
CA GLY A 64 0.80 13.29 -0.87
C GLY A 64 -0.03 14.58 -0.81
N THR A 65 -0.29 15.22 -1.96
CA THR A 65 -1.24 16.36 -2.02
C THR A 65 -2.67 15.89 -1.74
N LEU A 66 -3.08 14.76 -2.35
CA LEU A 66 -4.39 14.16 -2.12
C LEU A 66 -4.59 13.75 -0.66
N GLU A 67 -3.59 13.09 -0.05
CA GLU A 67 -3.63 12.69 1.37
C GLU A 67 -3.78 13.90 2.30
N ARG A 68 -3.03 14.98 2.04
CA ARG A 68 -3.17 16.21 2.84
C ARG A 68 -4.53 16.86 2.66
N LEU A 69 -5.06 16.87 1.43
CA LEU A 69 -6.39 17.38 1.15
C LEU A 69 -7.44 16.57 1.93
N SER A 70 -7.38 15.25 1.91
CA SER A 70 -8.35 14.39 2.60
C SER A 70 -8.26 14.48 4.12
N ASN A 71 -7.05 14.65 4.67
CA ASN A 71 -6.83 14.61 6.12
C ASN A 71 -6.96 15.97 6.82
N HIS A 72 -6.73 17.08 6.10
CA HIS A 72 -6.64 18.41 6.73
C HIS A 72 -7.69 19.41 6.24
N ILE A 73 -8.45 19.10 5.18
CA ILE A 73 -9.42 20.02 4.61
C ILE A 73 -10.80 19.35 4.64
N GLN A 74 -11.71 19.94 5.41
CA GLN A 74 -13.13 19.59 5.37
C GLN A 74 -13.81 20.48 4.34
N ALA A 75 -14.05 19.94 3.15
CA ALA A 75 -14.78 20.62 2.09
C ALA A 75 -16.18 20.02 1.96
N GLN A 76 -17.20 20.86 1.82
CA GLN A 76 -18.50 20.44 1.31
C GLN A 76 -18.40 20.36 -0.21
N VAL A 77 -18.57 19.16 -0.76
CA VAL A 77 -18.32 18.89 -2.17
C VAL A 77 -19.62 18.49 -2.84
N SER A 78 -19.95 19.09 -3.98
CA SER A 78 -21.12 18.64 -4.74
C SER A 78 -20.86 17.26 -5.35
N PHE A 79 -21.92 16.54 -5.72
CA PHE A 79 -21.75 15.25 -6.37
C PHE A 79 -21.04 15.33 -7.73
N ALA A 80 -21.17 16.48 -8.43
CA ALA A 80 -20.45 16.72 -9.68
C ALA A 80 -18.95 16.83 -9.44
N ASP A 81 -18.55 17.66 -8.48
CA ASP A 81 -17.15 17.85 -8.08
C ASP A 81 -16.54 16.54 -7.54
N PHE A 82 -17.32 15.76 -6.79
CA PHE A 82 -16.91 14.43 -6.32
C PHE A 82 -16.55 13.49 -7.48
N LYS A 83 -17.36 13.45 -8.54
CA LYS A 83 -17.07 12.63 -9.73
C LYS A 83 -15.80 13.06 -10.45
N GLU A 84 -15.53 14.37 -10.48
CA GLU A 84 -14.30 14.89 -11.07
C GLU A 84 -13.07 14.49 -10.25
N MET A 85 -13.13 14.66 -8.92
CA MET A 85 -12.08 14.18 -8.03
C MET A 85 -11.85 12.67 -8.16
N TYR A 86 -12.92 11.86 -8.19
CA TYR A 86 -12.82 10.42 -8.37
C TYR A 86 -12.04 10.06 -9.65
N LYS A 87 -12.35 10.71 -10.78
CA LYS A 87 -11.62 10.49 -12.04
C LYS A 87 -10.15 10.88 -11.95
N MET A 88 -9.85 12.00 -11.29
CA MET A 88 -8.46 12.43 -11.06
C MET A 88 -7.69 11.42 -10.22
N ILE A 89 -8.30 10.89 -9.17
CA ILE A 89 -7.71 9.88 -8.29
C ILE A 89 -7.48 8.58 -9.07
N GLU A 90 -8.47 8.12 -9.82
CA GLU A 90 -8.36 6.93 -10.67
C GLU A 90 -7.21 7.05 -11.68
N GLU A 91 -7.04 8.22 -12.28
CA GLU A 91 -5.94 8.48 -13.22
C GLU A 91 -4.57 8.43 -12.54
N ILE A 92 -4.46 8.96 -11.31
CA ILE A 92 -3.21 8.90 -10.53
C ILE A 92 -2.88 7.46 -10.16
N GLU A 93 -3.86 6.69 -9.68
CA GLU A 93 -3.69 5.27 -9.34
C GLU A 93 -3.29 4.44 -10.57
N ARG A 94 -3.91 4.69 -11.72
CA ARG A 94 -3.54 4.02 -12.99
C ARG A 94 -2.09 4.31 -13.36
N LYS A 95 -1.66 5.57 -13.29
CA LYS A 95 -0.26 5.96 -13.55
C LYS A 95 0.70 5.30 -12.57
N ARG A 96 0.31 5.16 -11.31
CA ARG A 96 1.10 4.46 -10.29
C ARG A 96 1.25 2.98 -10.63
N VAL A 97 0.18 2.30 -11.04
CA VAL A 97 0.24 0.89 -11.47
C VAL A 97 1.10 0.74 -12.72
N GLU A 98 0.90 1.58 -13.74
CA GLU A 98 1.67 1.57 -14.98
C GLU A 98 3.17 1.80 -14.74
N PHE A 99 3.51 2.62 -13.74
CA PHE A 99 4.89 2.83 -13.30
C PHE A 99 5.50 1.58 -12.66
N TRP A 100 4.79 0.95 -11.72
CA TRP A 100 5.34 -0.15 -10.93
C TRP A 100 5.37 -1.50 -11.67
N LEU A 101 4.39 -1.77 -12.53
CA LEU A 101 4.27 -3.03 -13.25
C LEU A 101 5.55 -3.47 -14.01
N PRO A 102 6.20 -2.61 -14.83
CA PRO A 102 7.44 -2.98 -15.49
C PRO A 102 8.60 -3.22 -14.50
N ILE A 103 8.62 -2.54 -13.35
CA ILE A 103 9.63 -2.73 -12.31
C ILE A 103 9.47 -4.11 -11.67
N TYR A 104 8.26 -4.50 -11.26
CA TYR A 104 7.98 -5.84 -10.73
C TYR A 104 8.42 -6.93 -11.71
N LYS A 105 8.07 -6.77 -12.99
CA LYS A 105 8.47 -7.71 -14.04
C LYS A 105 9.99 -7.79 -14.22
N ARG A 106 10.68 -6.64 -14.22
CA ARG A 106 12.15 -6.56 -14.36
C ARG A 106 12.86 -7.23 -13.19
N LEU A 107 12.35 -7.07 -11.98
CA LEU A 107 12.96 -7.60 -10.76
C LEU A 107 12.52 -9.03 -10.43
N ASN A 108 11.64 -9.62 -11.24
CA ASN A 108 10.99 -10.89 -10.95
C ASN A 108 10.36 -10.90 -9.53
N ALA A 109 9.81 -9.76 -9.12
CA ALA A 109 9.17 -9.58 -7.83
C ALA A 109 7.64 -9.78 -7.96
N HIS A 110 7.01 -10.28 -6.91
CA HIS A 110 5.56 -10.42 -6.84
C HIS A 110 4.90 -9.07 -6.57
N TRP A 111 3.79 -8.78 -7.26
CA TRP A 111 3.12 -7.46 -7.16
C TRP A 111 2.58 -7.20 -5.75
N GLU A 112 2.28 -8.27 -4.99
CA GLU A 112 1.84 -8.20 -3.60
C GLU A 112 2.96 -7.79 -2.63
N TRP A 113 4.23 -7.83 -3.07
CA TRP A 113 5.34 -7.31 -2.27
C TRP A 113 5.37 -5.80 -2.38
N SER A 114 5.30 -5.08 -1.26
CA SER A 114 5.47 -3.62 -1.26
C SER A 114 6.92 -3.28 -1.58
N LEU A 115 7.15 -2.58 -2.70
CA LEU A 115 8.47 -2.10 -3.10
C LEU A 115 8.59 -0.60 -2.89
N PHE A 116 9.79 -0.15 -2.53
CA PHE A 116 10.13 1.25 -2.33
C PHE A 116 11.38 1.60 -3.10
N ILE A 117 11.47 2.86 -3.56
CA ILE A 117 12.66 3.41 -4.19
C ILE A 117 13.23 4.48 -3.28
N ASP A 118 14.46 4.30 -2.81
CA ASP A 118 15.22 5.35 -2.15
C ASP A 118 15.58 6.44 -3.17
N TYR A 119 15.10 7.66 -2.95
CA TYR A 119 15.34 8.78 -3.84
C TYR A 119 16.79 9.26 -3.91
N ALA A 120 17.58 9.03 -2.85
CA ALA A 120 18.95 9.53 -2.77
C ALA A 120 19.90 8.70 -3.63
N ASN A 121 19.76 7.37 -3.61
CA ASN A 121 20.69 6.46 -4.28
C ASN A 121 20.02 5.57 -5.34
N GLY A 122 18.68 5.58 -5.42
CA GLY A 122 17.89 4.77 -6.35
C GLY A 122 17.72 3.32 -5.95
N ASN A 123 18.10 2.90 -4.74
CA ASN A 123 17.95 1.51 -4.32
C ASN A 123 16.48 1.13 -4.26
N ILE A 124 16.14 -0.02 -4.83
CA ILE A 124 14.80 -0.61 -4.74
C ILE A 124 14.83 -1.68 -3.68
N TYR A 125 13.99 -1.55 -2.66
CA TYR A 125 13.94 -2.48 -1.55
C TYR A 125 12.51 -2.94 -1.24
N VAL A 126 12.40 -4.11 -0.63
CA VAL A 126 11.12 -4.63 -0.14
C VAL A 126 10.81 -3.97 1.20
N GLN A 127 9.58 -3.46 1.35
CA GLN A 127 9.05 -3.05 2.64
C GLN A 127 8.05 -4.09 3.17
N ASN A 128 8.30 -4.51 4.40
CA ASN A 128 7.38 -5.30 5.21
C ASN A 128 6.78 -4.35 6.24
N PHE A 129 5.53 -3.93 6.03
CA PHE A 129 4.73 -3.24 7.05
C PHE A 129 4.33 -4.17 8.21
N GLU A 130 5.00 -5.30 8.36
CA GLU A 130 4.88 -6.10 9.58
C GLU A 130 5.51 -5.24 10.67
N LEU A 131 4.65 -4.53 11.42
CA LEU A 131 4.98 -4.05 12.76
C LEU A 131 5.76 -5.19 13.41
N PRO A 132 6.93 -4.92 14.04
CA PRO A 132 7.59 -5.98 14.78
C PRO A 132 6.52 -6.54 15.70
N TYR A 133 6.16 -7.82 15.51
CA TYR A 133 5.58 -8.58 16.59
C TYR A 133 6.57 -8.36 17.72
N SER A 134 6.20 -7.54 18.70
CA SER A 134 6.91 -7.51 19.95
C SER A 134 6.91 -8.97 20.36
N LYS A 135 8.07 -9.63 20.27
CA LYS A 135 8.29 -10.79 21.09
C LYS A 135 8.12 -10.23 22.48
N ASP A 136 6.99 -10.55 23.11
CA ASP A 136 6.87 -10.34 24.54
C ASP A 136 8.08 -11.09 25.14
N GLU A 137 9.09 -10.34 25.59
CA GLU A 137 10.27 -10.83 26.30
C GLU A 137 9.88 -11.31 27.71
N ASN A 138 8.79 -12.07 27.81
CA ASN A 138 8.30 -12.67 29.04
C ASN A 138 8.30 -14.20 28.92
N GLU A 139 9.41 -14.78 28.49
CA GLU A 139 9.84 -16.07 29.04
C GLU A 139 10.91 -15.74 30.08
N VAL A 140 10.43 -15.39 31.28
CA VAL A 140 11.26 -15.46 32.48
C VAL A 140 11.34 -16.96 32.78
N ASP A 141 12.53 -17.53 32.58
CA ASP A 141 12.85 -18.85 33.10
C ASP A 141 12.67 -18.80 34.63
N ASP A 142 11.63 -19.44 35.14
CA ASP A 142 11.45 -19.73 36.56
C ASP A 142 12.48 -20.80 36.97
N ASP A 143 13.59 -20.37 37.58
CA ASP A 143 14.49 -21.20 38.40
C ASP A 143 14.01 -21.27 39.87
#